data_AF-A0A0E0HBY0-F1
#
_entry.id   AF-A0A0E0HBY0-F1
#
_cell.length_a   1.000
_cell.length_b   1.000
_cell.length_c   1.000
_cell.angle_alpha   90.00
_cell.angle_beta   90.00
_cell.angle_gamma   90.00
#
_symmetry.space_group_name_H-M   'P 1'
#
loop_
_entity.id
_entity.type
_entity.pdbx_description
1 polymer ?
#
loop_
_entity_poly.entity_id
_entity_poly.type
_entity_poly.pdbx_seq_one_letter_code
_entity_poly.pdbx_strand_id
1 'polypeptide(L)'
;MKTTTQSEPNDGVQAPHRPELLMAARHGDRDRLKRLLGTVSPPVALPVGEVVLHVEDVETVGVGVDDDDDAEPTAAVVTSAEAVTVALDSVLHVVASSGDEPAFLESATAVHARASHLLDAGNGKGDTPLHCAARAGMVRMVSHLLDLARRGGGGGVAGDAVARAFARRRNSKGETALHEAVRLGSKAMVEALMSADPELARVVAADGGSPLYLAVSLGRRDNIARLLHEHDRGLSYAGPDGNNALHAAVQKGKGN
;
A
#
# COMPACT_ATOMS: atom_id res chain seq x y z
N MET A 1 -11.81 31.21 -44.14
CA MET A 1 -12.21 29.81 -43.84
C MET A 1 -11.13 29.20 -42.95
N LYS A 2 -11.51 28.89 -41.71
CA LYS A 2 -10.85 28.12 -40.63
C LYS A 2 -9.35 27.80 -40.77
N THR A 3 -8.53 28.51 -39.99
CA THR A 3 -7.24 28.04 -39.49
C THR A 3 -7.49 27.19 -38.23
N THR A 4 -7.38 25.88 -38.35
CA THR A 4 -7.43 24.95 -37.20
C THR A 4 -6.08 24.97 -36.52
N THR A 5 -6.01 25.62 -35.36
CA THR A 5 -4.93 25.47 -34.38
C THR A 5 -5.00 24.06 -33.81
N GLN A 6 -3.99 23.24 -34.13
CA GLN A 6 -3.84 21.91 -33.58
C GLN A 6 -3.29 22.05 -32.15
N SER A 7 -4.11 21.59 -31.21
CA SER A 7 -3.92 21.58 -29.77
C SER A 7 -2.64 20.84 -29.35
N GLU A 8 -1.79 21.54 -28.59
CA GLU A 8 -0.72 20.94 -27.80
C GLU A 8 -1.32 19.97 -26.75
N PRO A 9 -0.70 18.82 -26.49
CA PRO A 9 -1.17 17.90 -25.46
C PRO A 9 -0.78 18.45 -24.09
N ASN A 10 -1.81 18.91 -23.38
CA ASN A 10 -1.93 19.07 -21.94
C ASN A 10 -0.79 18.40 -21.14
N ASP A 11 0.05 19.23 -20.52
CA ASP A 11 1.12 18.83 -19.59
C ASP A 11 0.54 17.92 -18.51
N GLY A 12 0.80 16.62 -18.68
CA GLY A 12 0.50 15.61 -17.69
C GLY A 12 1.29 15.92 -16.43
N VAL A 13 0.58 16.03 -15.31
CA VAL A 13 1.09 16.04 -13.94
C VAL A 13 2.19 14.98 -13.80
N GLN A 14 3.45 15.39 -13.96
CA GLN A 14 4.59 14.51 -13.74
C GLN A 14 4.70 14.29 -12.23
N ALA A 15 4.32 13.08 -11.80
CA ALA A 15 4.55 12.62 -10.45
C ALA A 15 6.00 12.88 -10.04
N PRO A 16 6.30 13.23 -8.77
CA PRO A 16 7.65 13.51 -8.31
C PRO A 16 8.48 12.23 -8.30
N HIS A 17 9.00 11.85 -9.46
CA HIS A 17 9.90 10.73 -9.63
C HIS A 17 11.23 11.08 -9.00
N ARG A 18 11.48 10.61 -7.76
CA ARG A 18 12.81 10.64 -7.13
C ARG A 18 13.52 9.30 -7.38
N PRO A 19 14.16 9.09 -8.54
CA PRO A 19 14.75 7.80 -8.90
C PRO A 19 15.84 7.36 -7.93
N GLU A 20 16.58 8.30 -7.34
CA GLU A 20 17.61 7.99 -6.35
C GLU A 20 17.05 7.39 -5.07
N LEU A 21 15.87 7.86 -4.63
CA LEU A 21 15.21 7.34 -3.43
C LEU A 21 14.71 5.91 -3.66
N LEU A 22 14.15 5.66 -4.84
CA LEU A 22 13.69 4.33 -5.26
C LEU A 22 14.88 3.37 -5.48
N MET A 23 15.98 3.85 -6.05
CA MET A 23 17.21 3.07 -6.19
C MET A 23 17.81 2.70 -4.83
N ALA A 24 17.86 3.63 -3.88
CA ALA A 24 18.29 3.34 -2.52
C ALA A 24 17.39 2.31 -1.84
N ALA A 25 16.06 2.43 -2.01
CA ALA A 25 15.08 1.46 -1.52
C ALA A 25 15.32 0.05 -2.08
N ARG A 26 15.59 -0.05 -3.39
CA ARG A 26 15.84 -1.33 -4.07
C ARG A 26 17.10 -2.04 -3.59
N HIS A 27 18.10 -1.30 -3.14
CA HIS A 27 19.37 -1.85 -2.65
C HIS A 27 19.42 -1.97 -1.11
N GLY A 28 18.37 -1.54 -0.40
CA GLY A 28 18.36 -1.53 1.06
C GLY A 28 19.37 -0.54 1.68
N ASP A 29 19.76 0.50 0.94
CA ASP A 29 20.73 1.51 1.41
C ASP A 29 20.04 2.49 2.38
N ARG A 30 19.99 2.07 3.64
CA ARG A 30 19.37 2.81 4.75
C ARG A 30 19.95 4.21 4.88
N ASP A 31 21.26 4.37 4.82
CA ASP A 31 21.88 5.69 5.07
C ASP A 31 21.56 6.66 3.95
N ARG A 32 21.54 6.18 2.70
CA ARG A 32 21.08 6.98 1.57
C ARG A 32 19.60 7.31 1.66
N LEU A 33 18.73 6.36 2.02
CA LEU A 33 17.32 6.63 2.30
C LEU A 33 17.17 7.68 3.39
N LYS A 34 17.96 7.60 4.47
CA LYS A 34 17.86 8.55 5.57
C LYS A 34 18.29 9.96 5.19
N ARG A 35 19.32 10.08 4.34
CA ARG A 35 19.75 11.37 3.80
C ARG A 35 18.68 11.95 2.88
N LEU A 36 18.19 11.17 1.91
CA LEU A 36 17.20 11.63 0.94
C LEU A 36 15.84 11.97 1.56
N LEU A 37 15.43 11.28 2.62
CA LEU A 37 14.23 11.61 3.40
C LEU A 37 14.47 12.75 4.41
N GLY A 38 15.74 13.08 4.72
CA GLY A 38 16.13 14.13 5.66
C GLY A 38 16.49 15.46 4.99
N THR A 39 16.80 15.47 3.70
CA THR A 39 16.96 16.70 2.93
C THR A 39 15.60 17.34 2.72
N VAL A 40 15.27 18.28 3.61
CA VAL A 40 14.40 19.40 3.26
C VAL A 40 15.01 20.02 2.00
N SER A 41 14.28 20.00 0.88
CA SER A 41 14.68 20.82 -0.26
C SER A 41 14.73 22.25 0.27
N PRO A 42 15.86 22.99 0.16
CA PRO A 42 15.77 24.43 0.30
C PRO A 42 14.71 24.92 -0.72
N PRO A 43 13.91 25.94 -0.38
CA PRO A 43 13.01 26.53 -1.35
C PRO A 43 13.86 26.91 -2.56
N VAL A 44 13.52 26.35 -3.72
CA VAL A 44 14.13 26.78 -4.98
C VAL A 44 13.79 28.26 -5.09
N ALA A 45 14.77 29.10 -4.78
CA ALA A 45 14.68 30.53 -5.06
C ALA A 45 14.58 30.65 -6.57
N LEU A 46 13.35 30.85 -7.07
CA LEU A 46 13.13 31.32 -8.43
C LEU A 46 13.92 32.62 -8.59
N PRO A 47 14.66 32.81 -9.70
CA PRO A 47 15.40 34.03 -9.93
C PRO A 47 14.41 35.20 -10.00
N VAL A 48 14.65 36.21 -9.15
CA VAL A 48 13.89 37.46 -9.15
C VAL A 48 14.17 38.18 -10.48
N GLY A 49 13.24 38.03 -11.41
CA GLY A 49 13.18 38.75 -12.67
C GLY A 49 12.00 39.73 -12.62
N GLU A 50 12.33 40.95 -12.21
CA GLU A 50 11.68 42.22 -12.51
C GLU A 50 10.60 42.20 -13.62
N VAL A 51 9.34 42.45 -13.26
CA VAL A 51 8.39 43.16 -14.12
C VAL A 51 7.54 44.10 -13.25
N VAL A 52 7.83 45.39 -13.40
CA VAL A 52 7.01 46.51 -12.96
C VAL A 52 5.72 46.52 -13.77
N LEU A 53 4.56 46.56 -13.11
CA LEU A 53 3.35 47.13 -13.71
C LEU A 53 2.68 48.09 -12.72
N HIS A 54 2.57 49.34 -13.18
CA HIS A 54 1.92 50.45 -12.52
C HIS A 54 0.40 50.27 -12.44
N VAL A 55 -0.14 50.92 -11.40
CA VAL A 55 -1.53 51.08 -10.97
C VAL A 55 -2.36 51.85 -12.01
N GLU A 56 -3.65 51.53 -12.16
CA GLU A 56 -4.72 52.53 -12.23
C GLU A 56 -5.98 52.02 -11.49
N ASP A 57 -6.53 52.88 -10.64
CA ASP A 57 -7.74 52.75 -9.83
C ASP A 57 -9.03 52.75 -10.66
N VAL A 58 -10.08 52.06 -10.20
CA VAL A 58 -11.47 52.59 -10.16
C VAL A 58 -12.25 51.95 -9.00
N GLU A 59 -12.82 52.81 -8.15
CA GLU A 59 -13.76 52.52 -7.06
C GLU A 59 -15.15 52.09 -7.57
N THR A 60 -15.90 51.26 -6.83
CA THR A 60 -17.10 51.68 -6.06
C THR A 60 -17.97 50.53 -5.54
N VAL A 61 -18.25 50.63 -4.23
CA VAL A 61 -19.52 50.40 -3.48
C VAL A 61 -20.05 48.97 -3.30
N GLY A 62 -20.21 48.58 -2.02
CA GLY A 62 -20.74 47.29 -1.56
C GLY A 62 -22.09 47.37 -0.83
N VAL A 63 -22.54 46.21 -0.31
CA VAL A 63 -23.46 45.93 0.83
C VAL A 63 -23.26 44.43 1.17
N GLY A 64 -22.78 44.00 2.36
CA GLY A 64 -23.56 43.56 3.56
C GLY A 64 -24.37 42.27 3.31
N VAL A 65 -24.40 41.17 4.08
CA VAL A 65 -24.14 40.86 5.52
C VAL A 65 -24.17 39.31 5.71
N ASP A 66 -23.26 38.77 6.52
CA ASP A 66 -23.19 37.56 7.40
C ASP A 66 -23.56 36.11 6.96
N ASP A 67 -22.60 35.17 7.09
CA ASP A 67 -22.52 34.10 8.13
C ASP A 67 -21.74 32.82 7.68
N ASP A 68 -20.61 32.57 8.35
CA ASP A 68 -19.88 31.32 8.66
C ASP A 68 -20.03 30.06 7.77
N ASP A 69 -18.96 29.71 7.04
CA ASP A 69 -18.33 28.36 7.08
C ASP A 69 -16.91 28.44 6.50
N ASP A 70 -15.98 28.91 7.34
CA ASP A 70 -14.56 29.01 7.06
C ASP A 70 -13.92 27.60 7.20
N ALA A 71 -13.99 26.82 6.12
CA ALA A 71 -13.27 25.56 5.97
C ALA A 71 -12.31 25.67 4.78
N GLU A 72 -11.18 26.33 5.01
CA GLU A 72 -9.98 26.29 4.17
C GLU A 72 -9.70 24.85 3.69
N PRO A 73 -9.41 24.64 2.39
CA PRO A 73 -9.00 23.35 1.89
C PRO A 73 -7.64 23.04 2.52
N THR A 74 -7.58 22.01 3.36
CA THR A 74 -6.33 21.56 3.97
C THR A 74 -5.33 21.25 2.86
N ALA A 75 -4.41 22.19 2.65
CA ALA A 75 -3.32 22.08 1.70
C ALA A 75 -2.63 20.75 1.97
N ALA A 76 -2.70 19.85 0.99
CA ALA A 76 -1.98 18.60 0.99
C ALA A 76 -0.50 18.94 1.21
N VAL A 77 -0.03 18.72 2.43
CA VAL A 77 1.39 18.79 2.76
C VAL A 77 2.01 17.63 2.00
N VAL A 78 2.50 17.88 0.79
CA VAL A 78 3.28 16.93 0.00
C VAL A 78 4.55 16.66 0.79
N THR A 79 4.49 15.66 1.67
CA THR A 79 5.64 15.27 2.47
C THR A 79 6.68 14.70 1.52
N SER A 80 7.94 15.12 1.70
CA SER A 80 9.13 14.81 0.88
C SER A 80 9.46 13.30 0.75
N ALA A 81 8.58 12.41 1.21
CA ALA A 81 8.72 10.96 1.19
C ALA A 81 7.94 10.25 0.07
N GLU A 82 7.09 10.97 -0.68
CA GLU A 82 6.26 10.39 -1.75
C GLU A 82 7.05 10.28 -3.06
N ALA A 83 8.13 9.50 -3.08
CA ALA A 83 8.64 9.01 -4.35
C ALA A 83 7.76 7.87 -4.81
N VAL A 84 7.25 8.01 -6.02
CA VAL A 84 6.20 7.16 -6.56
C VAL A 84 6.70 6.51 -7.85
N THR A 85 6.65 5.18 -7.94
CA THR A 85 6.96 4.44 -9.18
C THR A 85 5.82 4.61 -10.20
N VAL A 86 6.01 4.11 -11.43
CA VAL A 86 4.94 4.08 -12.46
C VAL A 86 3.71 3.28 -11.99
N ALA A 87 3.87 2.32 -11.07
CA ALA A 87 2.76 1.57 -10.47
C ALA A 87 2.15 2.26 -9.22
N LEU A 88 2.53 3.51 -8.99
CA LEU A 88 2.27 4.28 -7.80
C LEU A 88 2.81 3.66 -6.49
N ASP A 89 3.89 2.87 -6.57
CA ASP A 89 4.51 2.30 -5.38
C ASP A 89 5.25 3.39 -4.61
N SER A 90 4.93 3.52 -3.33
CA SER A 90 5.73 4.34 -2.42
C SER A 90 7.09 3.69 -2.15
N VAL A 91 8.01 4.47 -1.56
CA VAL A 91 9.32 3.97 -1.11
C VAL A 91 9.19 2.71 -0.25
N LEU A 92 8.18 2.65 0.62
CA LEU A 92 7.99 1.49 1.51
C LEU A 92 7.53 0.24 0.74
N HIS A 93 6.72 0.38 -0.31
CA HIS A 93 6.37 -0.74 -1.20
C HIS A 93 7.61 -1.31 -1.89
N VAL A 94 8.50 -0.44 -2.38
CA VAL A 94 9.73 -0.87 -3.05
C VAL A 94 10.63 -1.62 -2.07
N VAL A 95 10.89 -1.06 -0.88
CA VAL A 95 11.68 -1.76 0.17
C VAL A 95 11.05 -3.11 0.51
N ALA A 96 9.73 -3.15 0.72
CA ALA A 96 9.01 -4.35 1.10
C ALA A 96 9.08 -5.48 0.05
N SER A 97 9.16 -5.12 -1.24
CA SER A 97 9.28 -6.07 -2.35
C SER A 97 10.72 -6.47 -2.70
N SER A 98 11.72 -5.73 -2.23
CA SER A 98 13.11 -5.87 -2.70
C SER A 98 13.91 -6.93 -1.93
N GLY A 99 13.61 -7.14 -0.65
CA GLY A 99 14.32 -8.14 0.16
C GLY A 99 13.90 -8.14 1.63
N ASP A 100 14.35 -9.15 2.36
CA ASP A 100 14.06 -9.34 3.78
C ASP A 100 15.33 -9.50 4.66
N GLU A 101 16.49 -9.15 4.09
CA GLU A 101 17.76 -9.01 4.82
C GLU A 101 17.71 -7.85 5.83
N PRO A 102 18.54 -7.85 6.89
CA PRO A 102 18.52 -6.83 7.95
C PRO A 102 18.57 -5.39 7.42
N ALA A 103 19.34 -5.13 6.36
CA ALA A 103 19.43 -3.82 5.73
C ALA A 103 18.07 -3.31 5.19
N PHE A 104 17.25 -4.20 4.61
CA PHE A 104 15.91 -3.85 4.13
C PHE A 104 14.94 -3.65 5.30
N LEU A 105 14.99 -4.48 6.34
CA LEU A 105 14.15 -4.32 7.54
C LEU A 105 14.44 -3.00 8.26
N GLU A 106 15.71 -2.64 8.39
CA GLU A 106 16.12 -1.36 8.94
C GLU A 106 15.72 -0.19 8.04
N SER A 107 15.80 -0.36 6.71
CA SER A 107 15.33 0.62 5.74
C SER A 107 13.81 0.86 5.88
N ALA A 108 13.02 -0.20 5.98
CA ALA A 108 11.58 -0.10 6.21
C ALA A 108 11.26 0.63 7.52
N THR A 109 12.01 0.33 8.59
CA THR A 109 11.90 1.03 9.88
C THR A 109 12.22 2.51 9.76
N ALA A 110 13.29 2.86 9.03
CA ALA A 110 13.71 4.24 8.83
C ALA A 110 12.69 5.05 8.01
N VAL A 111 12.04 4.41 7.04
CA VAL A 111 10.94 5.01 6.27
C VAL A 111 9.71 5.19 7.16
N HIS A 112 9.30 4.16 7.90
CA HIS A 112 8.14 4.23 8.80
C HIS A 112 8.29 5.29 9.90
N ALA A 113 9.50 5.47 10.45
CA ALA A 113 9.77 6.49 11.47
C ALA A 113 9.58 7.94 10.97
N ARG A 114 9.68 8.16 9.64
CA ARG A 114 9.48 9.48 9.03
C ARG A 114 8.11 9.64 8.38
N ALA A 115 7.58 8.55 7.84
CA ALA A 115 6.35 8.53 7.06
C ALA A 115 5.52 7.31 7.49
N SER A 116 4.98 7.36 8.71
CA SER A 116 4.21 6.26 9.30
C SER A 116 2.94 5.94 8.50
N HIS A 117 2.34 6.96 7.88
CA HIS A 117 1.16 6.83 7.04
C HIS A 117 1.38 5.91 5.82
N LEU A 118 2.62 5.77 5.32
CA LEU A 118 2.94 4.90 4.19
C LEU A 118 2.78 3.41 4.50
N LEU A 119 2.72 3.04 5.77
CA LEU A 119 2.51 1.65 6.18
C LEU A 119 1.17 1.14 5.64
N ASP A 120 0.13 1.98 5.68
CA ASP A 120 -1.26 1.62 5.34
C ASP A 120 -1.74 2.24 4.01
N ALA A 121 -0.85 2.95 3.32
CA ALA A 121 -1.10 3.52 2.01
C ALA A 121 -1.13 2.43 0.95
N GLY A 122 -2.12 2.48 0.05
CA GLY A 122 -2.20 1.63 -1.12
C GLY A 122 -1.49 2.24 -2.33
N ASN A 123 -0.84 1.43 -3.16
CA ASN A 123 -0.36 1.84 -4.48
C ASN A 123 -1.50 1.93 -5.51
N GLY A 124 -1.19 2.03 -6.81
CA GLY A 124 -2.18 2.15 -7.88
C GLY A 124 -3.09 0.93 -8.06
N LYS A 125 -2.78 -0.20 -7.41
CA LYS A 125 -3.61 -1.42 -7.35
C LYS A 125 -4.30 -1.59 -5.99
N GLY A 126 -4.18 -0.59 -5.11
CA GLY A 126 -4.60 -0.66 -3.72
C GLY A 126 -3.77 -1.62 -2.87
N ASP A 127 -2.67 -2.17 -3.39
CA ASP A 127 -1.79 -3.03 -2.61
C ASP A 127 -1.07 -2.18 -1.56
N THR A 128 -1.08 -2.61 -0.31
CA THR A 128 -0.23 -2.04 0.74
C THR A 128 1.19 -2.64 0.67
N PRO A 129 2.20 -2.09 1.38
CA PRO A 129 3.53 -2.69 1.43
C PRO A 129 3.50 -4.16 1.90
N LEU A 130 2.54 -4.54 2.75
CA LEU A 130 2.33 -5.91 3.19
C LEU A 130 1.94 -6.86 2.04
N HIS A 131 1.09 -6.40 1.11
CA HIS A 131 0.73 -7.18 -0.09
C HIS A 131 1.96 -7.39 -0.99
N CYS A 132 2.77 -6.35 -1.19
CA CYS A 132 4.00 -6.44 -1.97
C CYS A 132 5.02 -7.41 -1.35
N ALA A 133 5.24 -7.34 -0.03
CA ALA A 133 6.11 -8.28 0.68
C ALA A 133 5.59 -9.72 0.60
N ALA A 134 4.28 -9.94 0.81
CA ALA A 134 3.67 -11.27 0.71
C ALA A 134 3.80 -11.85 -0.70
N ARG A 135 3.55 -11.05 -1.73
CA ARG A 135 3.68 -11.41 -3.15
C ARG A 135 5.13 -11.75 -3.52
N ALA A 136 6.09 -11.01 -2.99
CA ALA A 136 7.51 -11.24 -3.21
C ALA A 136 8.08 -12.40 -2.37
N GLY A 137 7.32 -12.94 -1.41
CA GLY A 137 7.77 -14.05 -0.56
C GLY A 137 8.67 -13.64 0.60
N MET A 138 8.66 -12.36 0.97
CA MET A 138 9.53 -11.77 2.00
C MET A 138 8.97 -12.00 3.41
N VAL A 139 9.09 -13.22 3.94
CA VAL A 139 8.45 -13.62 5.22
C VAL A 139 8.93 -12.76 6.39
N ARG A 140 10.24 -12.51 6.52
CA ARG A 140 10.77 -11.69 7.62
C ARG A 140 10.30 -10.24 7.52
N MET A 141 10.17 -9.72 6.31
CA MET A 141 9.63 -8.38 6.07
C MET A 141 8.15 -8.28 6.44
N VAL A 142 7.34 -9.29 6.14
CA VAL A 142 5.92 -9.33 6.54
C VAL A 142 5.77 -9.28 8.05
N SER A 143 6.50 -10.13 8.78
CA SER A 143 6.49 -10.10 10.25
C SER A 143 6.94 -8.74 10.79
N HIS A 144 7.99 -8.17 10.20
CA HIS A 144 8.52 -6.88 10.59
C HIS A 144 7.54 -5.71 10.35
N LEU A 145 6.84 -5.69 9.22
CA LEU A 145 5.81 -4.69 8.93
C LEU A 145 4.62 -4.77 9.89
N LEU A 146 4.20 -5.98 10.27
CA LEU A 146 3.14 -6.20 11.28
C LEU A 146 3.60 -5.73 12.66
N ASP A 147 4.85 -5.97 13.02
CA ASP A 147 5.42 -5.46 14.28
C ASP A 147 5.56 -3.94 14.28
N LEU A 148 5.90 -3.31 13.14
CA LEU A 148 5.87 -1.85 13.01
C LEU A 148 4.45 -1.30 13.22
N ALA A 149 3.43 -1.93 12.62
CA ALA A 149 2.02 -1.57 12.83
C ALA A 149 1.64 -1.63 14.32
N ARG A 150 2.00 -2.74 14.97
CA ARG A 150 1.76 -2.98 16.40
C ARG A 150 2.40 -1.91 17.28
N ARG A 151 3.64 -1.54 16.99
CA ARG A 151 4.39 -0.52 17.75
C ARG A 151 3.84 0.88 17.50
N GLY A 152 3.45 1.20 16.28
CA GLY A 152 2.79 2.46 15.93
C GLY A 152 1.45 2.67 16.65
N GLY A 153 0.73 1.59 16.92
CA GLY A 153 -0.53 1.59 17.68
C GLY A 153 -0.41 1.66 19.21
N GLY A 154 0.76 2.02 19.75
CA GLY A 154 0.99 2.12 21.20
C GLY A 154 1.29 0.79 21.91
N GLY A 155 1.45 -0.31 21.16
CA GLY A 155 1.75 -1.63 21.71
C GLY A 155 0.59 -2.28 22.46
N GLY A 156 0.84 -3.46 23.06
CA GLY A 156 -0.16 -4.23 23.78
C GLY A 156 -1.41 -4.54 22.94
N VAL A 157 -2.59 -4.50 23.56
CA VAL A 157 -3.86 -4.85 22.90
C VAL A 157 -4.26 -3.86 21.81
N ALA A 158 -4.00 -2.55 22.01
CA ALA A 158 -4.28 -1.52 21.02
C ALA A 158 -3.38 -1.69 19.78
N GLY A 159 -2.09 -1.93 19.99
CA GLY A 159 -1.15 -2.27 18.94
C GLY A 159 -1.55 -3.53 18.17
N ASP A 160 -1.98 -4.58 18.88
CA ASP A 160 -2.48 -5.79 18.22
C ASP A 160 -3.71 -5.52 17.34
N ALA A 161 -4.63 -4.66 17.79
CA ALA A 161 -5.78 -4.26 16.99
C ALA A 161 -5.37 -3.52 15.70
N VAL A 162 -4.37 -2.64 15.79
CA VAL A 162 -3.81 -1.93 14.61
C VAL A 162 -3.12 -2.92 13.65
N ALA A 163 -2.32 -3.85 14.17
CA ALA A 163 -1.69 -4.87 13.34
C ALA A 163 -2.70 -5.79 12.63
N ARG A 164 -3.79 -6.18 13.32
CA ARG A 164 -4.91 -6.93 12.73
C ARG A 164 -5.63 -6.13 11.64
N ALA A 165 -5.97 -4.87 11.94
CA ALA A 165 -6.60 -3.98 10.97
C ALA A 165 -5.73 -3.80 9.72
N PHE A 166 -4.42 -3.64 9.91
CA PHE A 166 -3.45 -3.56 8.83
C PHE A 166 -3.36 -4.85 8.02
N ALA A 167 -3.34 -6.01 8.66
CA ALA A 167 -3.32 -7.31 7.98
C ALA A 167 -4.61 -7.57 7.16
N ARG A 168 -5.75 -7.03 7.61
CA ARG A 168 -7.06 -7.16 6.95
C ARG A 168 -7.29 -6.20 5.80
N ARG A 169 -6.35 -5.29 5.55
CA ARG A 169 -6.46 -4.36 4.41
C ARG A 169 -6.62 -5.13 3.12
N ARG A 170 -7.51 -4.61 2.27
CA ARG A 170 -7.86 -5.21 0.99
C ARG A 170 -7.35 -4.32 -0.13
N ASN A 171 -6.77 -4.93 -1.15
CA ASN A 171 -6.41 -4.21 -2.38
C ASN A 171 -7.63 -3.97 -3.28
N SER A 172 -7.43 -3.41 -4.47
CA SER A 172 -8.53 -3.12 -5.42
C SER A 172 -9.27 -4.37 -5.91
N LYS A 173 -8.70 -5.58 -5.74
CA LYS A 173 -9.37 -6.86 -6.02
C LYS A 173 -10.11 -7.42 -4.81
N GLY A 174 -10.17 -6.67 -3.70
CA GLY A 174 -10.71 -7.16 -2.43
C GLY A 174 -9.82 -8.22 -1.75
N GLU A 175 -8.62 -8.47 -2.26
CA GLU A 175 -7.72 -9.49 -1.72
C GLU A 175 -6.91 -8.92 -0.55
N THR A 176 -6.62 -9.75 0.45
CA THR A 176 -5.68 -9.46 1.54
C THR A 176 -4.29 -10.04 1.23
N ALA A 177 -3.28 -9.66 2.00
CA ALA A 177 -1.94 -10.25 1.91
C ALA A 177 -1.94 -11.80 2.05
N LEU A 178 -2.92 -12.37 2.74
CA LEU A 178 -3.09 -13.83 2.86
C LEU A 178 -3.42 -14.48 1.50
N HIS A 179 -4.19 -13.83 0.63
CA HIS A 179 -4.48 -14.35 -0.71
C HIS A 179 -3.20 -14.48 -1.54
N GLU A 180 -2.32 -13.47 -1.44
CA GLU A 180 -1.00 -13.51 -2.09
C GLU A 180 -0.11 -14.63 -1.52
N ALA A 181 -0.11 -14.82 -0.20
CA ALA A 181 0.63 -15.91 0.45
C ALA A 181 0.15 -17.30 0.01
N VAL A 182 -1.17 -17.49 -0.15
CA VAL A 182 -1.77 -18.74 -0.65
C VAL A 182 -1.40 -18.97 -2.12
N ARG A 183 -1.41 -17.92 -2.94
CA ARG A 183 -1.01 -17.98 -4.35
C ARG A 183 0.46 -18.40 -4.49
N LEU A 184 1.33 -17.79 -3.68
CA LEU A 184 2.74 -18.18 -3.56
C LEU A 184 2.90 -19.62 -3.08
N GLY A 185 2.02 -20.09 -2.20
CA GLY A 185 2.07 -21.43 -1.61
C GLY A 185 3.08 -21.55 -0.47
N SER A 186 3.45 -20.43 0.15
CA SER A 186 4.43 -20.39 1.25
C SER A 186 3.74 -20.64 2.60
N LYS A 187 4.02 -21.80 3.22
CA LYS A 187 3.50 -22.14 4.56
C LYS A 187 3.92 -21.13 5.60
N ALA A 188 5.21 -20.79 5.64
CA ALA A 188 5.76 -19.83 6.59
C ALA A 188 5.11 -18.45 6.48
N MET A 189 4.77 -18.01 5.26
CA MET A 189 4.07 -16.74 5.06
C MET A 189 2.62 -16.79 5.58
N VAL A 190 1.92 -17.90 5.30
CA VAL A 190 0.55 -18.12 5.81
C VAL A 190 0.56 -18.19 7.33
N GLU A 191 1.49 -18.92 7.95
CA GLU A 191 1.65 -19.00 9.40
C GLU A 191 1.92 -17.62 10.02
N ALA A 192 2.81 -16.82 9.43
CA ALA A 192 3.12 -15.47 9.92
C ALA A 192 1.89 -14.55 9.90
N LEU A 193 1.13 -14.55 8.80
CA LEU A 193 -0.09 -13.75 8.68
C LEU A 193 -1.21 -14.24 9.60
N MET A 194 -1.46 -15.55 9.66
CA MET A 194 -2.49 -16.16 10.51
C MET A 194 -2.17 -16.01 12.01
N SER A 195 -0.89 -15.97 12.39
CA SER A 195 -0.47 -15.72 13.77
C SER A 195 -0.73 -14.27 14.21
N ALA A 196 -0.66 -13.32 13.28
CA ALA A 196 -1.07 -11.94 13.54
C ALA A 196 -2.59 -11.82 13.62
N ASP A 197 -3.31 -12.50 12.73
CA ASP A 197 -4.76 -12.47 12.69
C ASP A 197 -5.39 -13.73 12.06
N PRO A 198 -5.92 -14.67 12.86
CA PRO A 198 -6.52 -15.90 12.35
C PRO A 198 -7.75 -15.66 11.47
N GLU A 199 -8.47 -14.56 11.67
CA GLU A 199 -9.71 -14.31 10.91
C GLU A 199 -9.44 -13.81 9.49
N LEU A 200 -8.19 -13.62 9.08
CA LEU A 200 -7.84 -13.37 7.68
C LEU A 200 -8.36 -14.48 6.77
N ALA A 201 -8.45 -15.72 7.27
CA ALA A 201 -9.01 -16.86 6.54
C ALA A 201 -10.53 -16.73 6.26
N ARG A 202 -11.21 -15.78 6.91
CA ARG A 202 -12.64 -15.49 6.71
C ARG A 202 -12.89 -14.42 5.64
N VAL A 203 -11.89 -13.60 5.34
CA VAL A 203 -12.02 -12.48 4.39
C VAL A 203 -12.07 -13.03 2.97
N VAL A 204 -13.11 -12.68 2.22
CA VAL A 204 -13.26 -13.06 0.81
C VAL A 204 -12.78 -11.95 -0.12
N ALA A 205 -12.23 -12.31 -1.27
CA ALA A 205 -11.91 -11.40 -2.35
C ALA A 205 -13.17 -10.83 -3.02
N ALA A 206 -13.01 -9.82 -3.90
CA ALA A 206 -14.15 -9.16 -4.56
C ALA A 206 -14.90 -10.10 -5.53
N ASP A 207 -14.23 -11.13 -6.05
CA ASP A 207 -14.84 -12.20 -6.82
C ASP A 207 -15.60 -13.23 -5.94
N GLY A 208 -15.59 -13.06 -4.61
CA GLY A 208 -16.19 -13.99 -3.65
C GLY A 208 -15.27 -15.15 -3.25
N GLY A 209 -14.05 -15.23 -3.79
CA GLY A 209 -13.07 -16.27 -3.47
C GLY A 209 -12.49 -16.12 -2.07
N SER A 210 -12.60 -17.16 -1.25
CA SER A 210 -11.90 -17.22 0.05
C SER A 210 -10.45 -17.72 -0.09
N PRO A 211 -9.58 -17.48 0.90
CA PRO A 211 -8.23 -18.06 0.95
C PRO A 211 -8.23 -19.58 0.85
N LEU A 212 -9.24 -20.26 1.44
CA LEU A 212 -9.37 -21.70 1.33
C LEU A 212 -9.77 -22.13 -0.09
N TYR A 213 -10.76 -21.46 -0.70
CA TYR A 213 -11.14 -21.74 -2.09
C TYR A 213 -9.93 -21.56 -3.02
N LEU A 214 -9.15 -20.49 -2.83
CA LEU A 214 -7.93 -20.25 -3.59
C LEU A 214 -6.90 -21.37 -3.37
N ALA A 215 -6.67 -21.82 -2.14
CA ALA A 215 -5.74 -22.92 -1.85
C ALA A 215 -6.15 -24.23 -2.54
N VAL A 216 -7.45 -24.56 -2.52
CA VAL A 216 -7.98 -25.78 -3.14
C VAL A 216 -7.98 -25.69 -4.67
N SER A 217 -8.40 -24.57 -5.23
CA SER A 217 -8.41 -24.34 -6.69
C SER A 217 -7.01 -24.33 -7.30
N LEU A 218 -5.99 -23.95 -6.52
CA LEU A 218 -4.58 -24.05 -6.90
C LEU A 218 -3.96 -25.44 -6.63
N GLY A 219 -4.72 -26.41 -6.10
CA GLY A 219 -4.24 -27.76 -5.82
C GLY A 219 -3.34 -27.87 -4.59
N ARG A 220 -3.28 -26.84 -3.72
CA ARG A 220 -2.40 -26.79 -2.53
C ARG A 220 -3.06 -27.38 -1.28
N ARG A 221 -3.78 -28.49 -1.45
CA ARG A 221 -4.69 -29.06 -0.45
C ARG A 221 -3.98 -29.59 0.78
N ASP A 222 -2.91 -30.35 0.59
CA ASP A 222 -2.23 -31.03 1.69
C ASP A 222 -1.32 -30.11 2.52
N ASN A 223 -1.09 -28.90 2.03
CA ASN A 223 -0.13 -27.97 2.60
C ASN A 223 -0.77 -26.69 3.14
N ILE A 224 -1.51 -25.97 2.30
CA ILE A 224 -2.04 -24.64 2.66
C ILE A 224 -3.49 -24.76 3.15
N ALA A 225 -4.32 -25.58 2.49
CA ALA A 225 -5.72 -25.74 2.91
C ALA A 225 -5.86 -26.38 4.30
N ARG A 226 -5.03 -27.39 4.62
CA ARG A 226 -4.97 -27.98 5.97
C ARG A 226 -4.52 -26.96 7.02
N LEU A 227 -3.45 -26.22 6.73
CA LEU A 227 -2.93 -25.19 7.64
C LEU A 227 -3.99 -24.12 7.95
N LEU A 228 -4.70 -23.61 6.94
CA LEU A 228 -5.80 -22.66 7.15
C LEU A 228 -6.90 -23.25 8.04
N HIS A 229 -7.24 -24.53 7.83
CA HIS A 229 -8.25 -25.23 8.61
C HIS A 229 -7.87 -25.48 10.07
N GLU A 230 -6.59 -25.75 10.32
CA GLU A 230 -6.06 -25.96 11.67
C GLU A 230 -6.03 -24.66 12.48
N HIS A 231 -5.76 -23.52 11.83
CA HIS A 231 -5.70 -22.22 12.50
C HIS A 231 -7.06 -21.58 12.81
N ASP A 232 -8.06 -21.71 11.92
CA ASP A 232 -9.40 -21.16 12.17
C ASP A 232 -10.51 -22.05 11.59
N ARG A 233 -11.29 -22.68 12.47
CA ARG A 233 -12.44 -23.50 12.06
C ARG A 233 -13.60 -22.69 11.48
N GLY A 234 -13.61 -21.37 11.69
CA GLY A 234 -14.61 -20.43 11.17
C GLY A 234 -14.27 -19.83 9.80
N LEU A 235 -13.23 -20.34 9.12
CA LEU A 235 -12.82 -19.87 7.80
C LEU A 235 -13.93 -19.93 6.74
N SER A 236 -13.84 -19.06 5.74
CA SER A 236 -14.82 -19.02 4.65
C SER A 236 -14.53 -20.10 3.60
N TYR A 237 -15.57 -20.80 3.14
CA TYR A 237 -15.49 -21.76 2.04
C TYR A 237 -15.94 -21.16 0.71
N ALA A 238 -16.33 -19.88 0.70
CA ALA A 238 -16.91 -19.21 -0.46
C ALA A 238 -15.94 -19.16 -1.64
N GLY A 239 -16.51 -19.29 -2.83
CA GLY A 239 -15.84 -19.18 -4.11
C GLY A 239 -16.66 -18.31 -5.06
N PRO A 240 -16.06 -17.90 -6.19
CA PRO A 240 -16.75 -17.19 -7.26
C PRO A 240 -17.93 -17.99 -7.83
N ASP A 241 -18.91 -17.25 -8.34
CA ASP A 241 -20.11 -17.78 -9.02
C ASP A 241 -20.95 -18.72 -8.15
N GLY A 242 -20.92 -18.54 -6.82
CA GLY A 242 -21.64 -19.38 -5.87
C GLY A 242 -21.01 -20.77 -5.66
N ASN A 243 -19.85 -21.04 -6.28
CA ASN A 243 -19.07 -22.23 -5.98
C ASN A 243 -18.49 -22.13 -4.57
N ASN A 244 -18.13 -23.26 -3.99
CA ASN A 244 -17.39 -23.31 -2.72
C ASN A 244 -16.13 -24.16 -2.87
N ALA A 245 -15.28 -24.16 -1.84
CA ALA A 245 -14.04 -24.91 -1.85
C ALA A 245 -14.24 -26.42 -2.11
N LEU A 246 -15.39 -27.00 -1.73
CA LEU A 246 -15.73 -28.39 -2.02
C LEU A 246 -16.01 -28.64 -3.51
N HIS A 247 -16.67 -27.70 -4.20
CA HIS A 247 -16.85 -27.76 -5.66
C HIS A 247 -15.50 -27.76 -6.38
N ALA A 248 -14.61 -26.82 -6.02
CA ALA A 248 -13.24 -26.78 -6.57
C ALA A 248 -12.46 -28.06 -6.28
N ALA A 249 -12.66 -28.64 -5.10
CA ALA A 249 -12.06 -29.89 -4.69
C ALA A 249 -12.45 -31.08 -5.57
N VAL A 250 -13.73 -31.21 -5.92
CA VAL A 250 -14.20 -32.28 -6.81
C VAL A 250 -13.64 -32.10 -8.22
N GLN A 251 -13.62 -30.87 -8.73
CA GLN A 251 -13.07 -30.58 -10.06
C GLN A 251 -11.58 -30.92 -10.16
N LYS A 252 -10.78 -30.57 -9.14
CA LYS A 252 -9.35 -30.92 -9.10
C LYS A 252 -9.08 -32.40 -8.86
N GLY A 253 -9.95 -33.09 -8.12
CA GLY A 253 -9.79 -34.52 -7.83
C GLY A 253 -10.05 -35.43 -9.04
N LYS A 254 -10.77 -34.96 -10.06
CA LYS A 254 -11.06 -35.71 -11.31
C LYS A 254 -9.94 -35.62 -12.36
N GLY A 255 -8.93 -34.78 -12.13
CA GLY A 255 -7.82 -34.55 -13.07
C GLY A 255 -6.48 -35.15 -12.63
N ASN A 256 -6.47 -35.94 -11.55
CA ASN A 256 -5.33 -36.73 -11.07
C ASN A 256 -5.61 -38.22 -11.29
#